data_AF-A0A8C0NK09-F1
#
_entry.id   AF-A0A8C0NK09-F1
#
_cell.length_a   1.000
_cell.length_b   1.000
_cell.length_c   1.000
_cell.angle_alpha   90.00
_cell.angle_beta   90.00
_cell.angle_gamma   90.00
#
_symmetry.space_group_name_H-M   'P 1'
#
loop_
_entity.id
_entity.type
_entity.pdbx_description
1 polymer ?
#
loop_
_entity_poly.entity_id
_entity_poly.type
_entity_poly.pdbx_seq_one_letter_code
_entity_poly.pdbx_strand_id
1 'polypeptide(L)'
;MAARRAGVLVLLGLAALGSCPCAPGPLPCALRAAAAAKMKVVEEPNSFGLNNPFLPQTSRLQPRREPSPVSGPAHLFRLSGKCFSLVESTYKYEFCPFHNVTQHEQTFRWNAYSGILGIWHEWELSNYTFKAMWMRDGDSCRTRSRQSKVELACGSSHRLAHVSEPSTCVYALTFETPLVCHPHSLLVYPALPPALQQRWDQVEQDLADELITAQGHEKLLRALFEDAGYLKTPEESESVQEGGAKAPVFQTLENCSEAHKELSKEIRRLRSVLTQHGIPYTKPAETSSPEHMGPKTPTDGTAEQL
;
A
#
# COMPACT_ATOMS: atom_id res chain seq x y z
N MET A 1 47.30 46.34 -17.32
CA MET A 1 48.25 46.58 -18.45
C MET A 1 47.88 45.66 -19.60
N ALA A 2 47.86 46.21 -20.82
CA ALA A 2 47.80 45.57 -22.16
C ALA A 2 46.64 44.57 -22.42
N ALA A 3 45.57 44.81 -23.18
CA ALA A 3 45.29 45.58 -24.40
C ALA A 3 45.76 44.94 -25.72
N ARG A 4 44.76 44.67 -26.60
CA ARG A 4 44.66 44.80 -28.08
C ARG A 4 44.21 43.51 -28.79
N ARG A 5 42.97 43.46 -29.33
CA ARG A 5 42.46 43.94 -30.66
C ARG A 5 42.61 42.82 -31.69
N ALA A 6 41.80 42.67 -32.74
CA ALA A 6 40.48 43.11 -33.20
C ALA A 6 40.38 42.51 -34.62
N GLY A 7 39.19 42.17 -35.11
CA GLY A 7 39.05 41.71 -36.50
C GLY A 7 37.61 41.39 -36.88
N VAL A 8 36.80 42.44 -37.05
CA VAL A 8 35.48 42.40 -37.67
C VAL A 8 35.67 42.52 -39.18
N LEU A 9 35.03 41.66 -39.97
CA LEU A 9 34.82 41.89 -41.40
C LEU A 9 33.32 41.78 -41.69
N VAL A 10 32.74 42.91 -42.05
CA VAL A 10 31.39 43.07 -42.62
C VAL A 10 31.55 43.10 -44.13
N LEU A 11 30.79 42.28 -44.85
CA LEU A 11 30.53 42.49 -46.28
C LEU A 11 29.03 42.38 -46.55
N LEU A 12 28.49 43.53 -46.95
CA LEU A 12 27.17 43.75 -47.55
C LEU A 12 27.12 43.12 -48.95
N GLY A 13 25.95 42.61 -49.35
CA GLY A 13 25.77 42.09 -50.71
C GLY A 13 24.33 41.70 -51.08
N LEU A 14 23.51 42.71 -51.35
CA LEU A 14 22.49 42.80 -52.41
C LEU A 14 21.35 41.76 -52.48
N ALA A 15 20.15 42.29 -52.22
CA ALA A 15 18.88 41.73 -52.64
C ALA A 15 18.75 41.68 -54.17
N ALA A 16 18.25 40.56 -54.69
CA ALA A 16 17.67 40.47 -56.03
C ALA A 16 16.29 39.83 -55.93
N LEU A 17 15.27 40.66 -56.16
CA LEU A 17 13.90 40.26 -56.42
C LEU A 17 13.87 39.51 -57.76
N GLY A 18 13.62 38.20 -57.70
CA GLY A 18 13.36 37.36 -58.86
C GLY A 18 11.89 36.97 -58.90
N SER A 19 11.08 37.79 -59.58
CA SER A 19 9.71 37.51 -59.96
C SER A 19 9.63 36.32 -60.92
N CYS A 20 8.89 35.26 -60.56
CA CYS A 20 8.50 34.20 -61.48
C CYS A 20 7.41 34.70 -62.45
N PRO A 21 7.58 34.59 -63.78
CA PRO A 21 6.50 34.79 -64.73
C PRO A 21 5.63 33.53 -64.83
N CYS A 22 4.33 33.70 -64.60
CA CYS A 22 3.31 32.71 -64.92
C CYS A 22 3.12 32.62 -66.44
N ALA A 23 3.12 31.42 -67.00
CA ALA A 23 2.62 31.12 -68.35
C ALA A 23 1.59 29.97 -68.29
N PRO A 24 0.51 29.98 -69.10
CA PRO A 24 -0.61 29.05 -68.98
C PRO A 24 -0.51 27.88 -69.97
N GLY A 25 -0.83 26.66 -69.52
CA GLY A 25 -1.01 25.50 -70.42
C GLY A 25 -1.24 24.19 -69.65
N PRO A 26 -2.08 23.25 -70.15
CA PRO A 26 -2.83 22.33 -69.30
C PRO A 26 -2.20 20.93 -69.19
N LEU A 27 -2.56 20.25 -68.08
CA LEU A 27 -2.46 18.82 -67.75
C LEU A 27 -1.28 18.34 -66.89
N PRO A 28 -1.52 17.33 -66.03
CA PRO A 28 -1.11 17.37 -64.63
C PRO A 28 -0.04 16.34 -64.34
N CYS A 29 0.94 16.65 -63.48
CA CYS A 29 1.72 15.58 -62.85
C CYS A 29 2.38 16.01 -61.53
N ALA A 30 1.93 15.30 -60.49
CA ALA A 30 2.63 14.99 -59.25
C ALA A 30 3.04 16.17 -58.34
N LEU A 31 2.10 16.60 -57.49
CA LEU A 31 2.47 16.95 -56.12
C LEU A 31 3.18 15.72 -55.53
N ARG A 32 4.50 15.79 -55.35
CA ARG A 32 5.19 14.96 -54.36
C ARG A 32 4.64 15.37 -53.00
N ALA A 33 3.62 14.64 -52.54
CA ALA A 33 3.26 14.63 -51.14
C ALA A 33 4.51 14.18 -50.38
N ALA A 34 5.11 15.09 -49.61
CA ALA A 34 6.03 14.69 -48.57
C ALA A 34 5.26 13.68 -47.71
N ALA A 35 5.70 12.42 -47.73
CA ALA A 35 5.12 11.40 -46.90
C ALA A 35 5.22 11.88 -45.45
N ALA A 36 4.09 12.26 -44.88
CA ALA A 36 3.96 12.49 -43.46
C ALA A 36 4.24 11.14 -42.80
N ALA A 37 5.50 10.91 -42.44
CA ALA A 37 5.88 9.81 -41.58
C ALA A 37 5.06 9.99 -40.30
N LYS A 38 4.05 9.14 -40.12
CA LYS A 38 3.35 9.00 -38.85
C LYS A 38 4.40 8.54 -37.83
N MET A 39 5.04 9.50 -37.17
CA MET A 39 5.71 9.22 -35.92
C MET A 39 4.61 8.84 -34.94
N LYS A 40 4.34 7.54 -34.86
CA LYS A 40 3.61 6.99 -33.73
C LYS A 40 4.51 7.25 -32.54
N VAL A 41 4.09 8.15 -31.65
CA VAL A 41 4.68 8.26 -30.32
C VAL A 41 4.70 6.83 -29.78
N VAL A 42 5.92 6.32 -29.58
CA VAL A 42 6.09 5.07 -28.84
C VAL A 42 5.67 5.44 -27.43
N GLU A 43 4.43 5.13 -27.09
CA GLU A 43 4.04 5.03 -25.69
C GLU A 43 5.07 4.15 -25.01
N GLU A 44 5.57 4.64 -23.87
CA GLU A 44 6.56 3.98 -23.04
C GLU A 44 6.23 2.48 -22.98
N PRO A 45 7.18 1.59 -23.31
CA PRO A 45 6.86 0.19 -23.56
C PRO A 45 6.40 -0.59 -22.34
N ASN A 46 6.12 0.06 -21.20
CA ASN A 46 5.56 -0.54 -19.99
C ASN A 46 4.75 0.48 -19.18
N SER A 47 3.59 0.89 -19.68
CA SER A 47 2.51 1.40 -18.82
C SER A 47 1.85 0.24 -18.07
N PHE A 48 2.58 -0.39 -17.14
CA PHE A 48 1.97 -1.31 -16.18
C PHE A 48 1.11 -0.51 -15.21
N GLY A 49 -0.18 -0.46 -15.50
CA GLY A 49 -1.18 0.30 -14.72
C GLY A 49 -2.37 0.83 -15.51
N LEU A 50 -2.51 0.53 -16.81
CA LEU A 50 -3.76 0.86 -17.51
C LEU A 50 -4.88 -0.07 -17.02
N ASN A 51 -5.89 0.54 -16.41
CA ASN A 51 -7.19 -0.05 -16.06
C ASN A 51 -7.85 -0.64 -17.32
N ASN A 52 -7.46 -1.85 -17.72
CA ASN A 52 -8.17 -2.61 -18.74
C ASN A 52 -9.05 -3.66 -18.04
N PRO A 53 -10.40 -3.55 -18.09
CA PRO A 53 -11.29 -4.46 -17.38
C PRO A 53 -11.32 -5.89 -17.94
N PHE A 54 -10.62 -6.16 -19.05
CA PHE A 54 -10.76 -7.37 -19.86
C PHE A 54 -9.50 -8.24 -19.97
N LEU A 55 -8.43 -7.94 -19.23
CA LEU A 55 -7.30 -8.86 -19.07
C LEU A 55 -7.36 -9.49 -17.67
N PRO A 56 -7.22 -10.83 -17.53
CA PRO A 56 -7.08 -11.44 -16.22
C PRO A 56 -5.82 -10.85 -15.55
N GLN A 57 -5.98 -10.29 -14.35
CA GLN A 57 -4.90 -9.69 -13.55
C GLN A 57 -3.93 -10.78 -13.03
N THR A 58 -3.24 -11.48 -13.93
CA THR A 58 -2.41 -12.65 -13.60
C THR A 58 -1.08 -12.30 -12.89
N SER A 59 -0.85 -11.04 -12.50
CA SER A 59 0.37 -10.63 -11.80
C SER A 59 0.14 -9.66 -10.64
N ARG A 60 -1.07 -9.62 -10.06
CA ARG A 60 -1.26 -8.86 -8.81
C ARG A 60 -0.59 -9.62 -7.68
N LEU A 61 0.55 -9.11 -7.20
CA LEU A 61 1.28 -9.66 -6.06
C LEU A 61 0.31 -9.89 -4.89
N GLN A 62 0.27 -11.12 -4.39
CA GLN A 62 -0.60 -11.50 -3.28
C GLN A 62 0.22 -11.48 -1.98
N PRO A 63 -0.15 -10.64 -1.00
CA PRO A 63 0.52 -10.63 0.30
C PRO A 63 0.25 -11.94 1.04
N ARG A 64 1.24 -12.43 1.80
CA ARG A 64 1.14 -13.67 2.57
C ARG A 64 0.16 -13.58 3.74
N ARG A 65 -0.03 -12.36 4.25
CA ARG A 65 -0.98 -12.02 5.31
C ARG A 65 -1.62 -10.67 5.03
N GLU A 66 -2.72 -10.41 5.70
CA GLU A 66 -3.30 -9.07 5.72
C GLU A 66 -2.38 -8.09 6.47
N PRO A 67 -2.33 -6.82 6.03
CA PRO A 67 -1.65 -5.78 6.78
C PRO A 67 -2.31 -5.58 8.14
N SER A 68 -1.52 -5.15 9.12
CA SER A 68 -2.06 -4.81 10.43
C SER A 68 -3.09 -3.66 10.33
N PRO A 69 -4.03 -3.55 11.27
CA PRO A 69 -4.96 -2.43 11.28
C PRO A 69 -4.22 -1.09 11.24
N VAL A 70 -4.83 -0.09 10.60
CA VAL A 70 -4.29 1.26 10.56
C VAL A 70 -4.29 1.83 11.98
N SER A 71 -3.10 2.14 12.50
CA SER A 71 -2.89 2.68 13.84
C SER A 71 -1.82 3.79 13.82
N GLY A 72 -1.76 4.58 14.88
CA GLY A 72 -0.77 5.66 15.05
C GLY A 72 -1.38 7.05 14.82
N PRO A 73 -0.57 8.02 14.37
CA PRO A 73 -1.03 9.40 14.24
C PRO A 73 -2.14 9.57 13.19
N ALA A 74 -3.31 10.05 13.61
CA ALA A 74 -4.51 10.14 12.76
C ALA A 74 -4.31 10.96 11.48
N HIS A 75 -3.45 11.98 11.51
CA HIS A 75 -3.17 12.82 10.35
C HIS A 75 -2.44 12.06 9.23
N LEU A 76 -1.79 10.92 9.51
CA LEU A 76 -1.16 10.05 8.50
C LEU A 76 -2.16 9.13 7.80
N PHE A 77 -3.34 8.90 8.37
CA PHE A 77 -4.32 7.96 7.81
C PHE A 77 -4.79 8.35 6.40
N ARG A 78 -4.71 9.63 6.04
CA ARG A 78 -4.96 10.16 4.69
C ARG A 78 -4.00 9.65 3.59
N LEU A 79 -2.91 9.03 4.00
CA LEU A 79 -1.95 8.36 3.12
C LEU A 79 -2.33 6.90 2.85
N SER A 80 -3.20 6.32 3.68
CA SER A 80 -3.73 4.98 3.45
C SER A 80 -4.51 4.93 2.13
N GLY A 81 -4.29 3.87 1.36
CA GLY A 81 -4.88 3.70 0.02
C GLY A 81 -4.18 4.50 -1.09
N LYS A 82 -3.11 5.24 -0.80
CA LYS A 82 -2.25 5.89 -1.80
C LYS A 82 -0.91 5.19 -1.88
N CYS A 83 -0.32 5.14 -3.06
CA CYS A 83 0.96 4.49 -3.30
C CYS A 83 1.94 5.48 -3.96
N PHE A 84 3.19 5.42 -3.54
CA PHE A 84 4.25 6.32 -3.97
C PHE A 84 5.38 5.48 -4.54
N SER A 85 5.78 5.78 -5.77
CA SER A 85 6.82 5.02 -6.46
C SER A 85 8.11 5.82 -6.63
N LEU A 86 9.23 5.10 -6.55
CA LEU A 86 10.57 5.59 -6.87
C LEU A 86 11.23 4.59 -7.80
N VAL A 87 11.75 5.07 -8.93
CA VAL A 87 12.59 4.26 -9.81
C VAL A 87 14.04 4.55 -9.46
N GLU A 88 14.75 3.53 -9.01
CA GLU A 88 16.17 3.62 -8.68
C GLU A 88 16.90 2.49 -9.40
N SER A 89 17.86 2.86 -10.25
CA SER A 89 18.56 1.95 -11.17
C SER A 89 17.60 1.16 -12.09
N THR A 90 17.52 -0.16 -11.95
CA THR A 90 16.66 -1.05 -12.75
C THR A 90 15.38 -1.45 -12.03
N TYR A 91 15.13 -0.94 -10.82
CA TYR A 91 13.99 -1.34 -10.01
C TYR A 91 13.06 -0.16 -9.74
N LYS A 92 11.76 -0.41 -9.84
CA LYS A 92 10.70 0.47 -9.37
C LYS A 92 10.23 -0.05 -8.02
N TYR A 93 10.43 0.75 -6.99
CA TYR A 93 9.90 0.51 -5.66
C TYR A 93 8.57 1.24 -5.55
N GLU A 94 7.59 0.62 -4.90
CA GLU A 94 6.31 1.24 -4.59
C GLU A 94 5.97 1.01 -3.12
N PHE A 95 5.69 2.10 -2.42
CA PHE A 95 5.32 2.10 -1.02
C PHE A 95 3.88 2.60 -0.88
N CYS A 96 3.02 1.76 -0.30
CA CYS A 96 1.66 2.10 0.07
C CYS A 96 1.56 2.11 1.61
N PRO A 97 1.52 3.30 2.26
CA PRO A 97 1.43 3.40 3.71
C PRO A 97 0.29 2.55 4.28
N PHE A 98 0.58 1.85 5.39
CA PHE A 98 -0.32 0.91 6.07
C PHE A 98 -0.75 -0.33 5.27
N HIS A 99 -0.14 -0.58 4.10
CA HIS A 99 -0.42 -1.75 3.27
C HIS A 99 0.85 -2.58 3.07
N ASN A 100 1.63 -2.29 2.05
CA ASN A 100 2.83 -3.06 1.70
C ASN A 100 3.87 -2.19 0.96
N VAL A 101 5.06 -2.76 0.81
CA VAL A 101 6.14 -2.28 -0.05
C VAL A 101 6.37 -3.32 -1.13
N THR A 102 6.43 -2.91 -2.39
CA THR A 102 6.70 -3.78 -3.53
C THR A 102 7.92 -3.33 -4.31
N GLN A 103 8.54 -4.28 -5.01
CA GLN A 103 9.65 -4.07 -5.92
C GLN A 103 9.31 -4.70 -7.27
N HIS A 104 9.52 -3.93 -8.34
CA HIS A 104 9.30 -4.35 -9.72
C HIS A 104 10.54 -4.04 -10.55
N GLU A 105 11.20 -5.08 -11.04
CA GLU A 105 12.28 -4.94 -12.01
C GLU A 105 11.73 -4.37 -13.33
N GLN A 106 12.36 -3.32 -13.85
CA GLN A 106 11.93 -2.60 -15.05
C GLN A 106 12.55 -3.13 -16.34
N THR A 107 13.31 -4.23 -16.28
CA THR A 107 13.97 -4.81 -17.45
C THR A 107 12.92 -5.47 -18.36
N PHE A 108 13.14 -5.42 -19.68
CA PHE A 108 12.28 -6.09 -20.67
C PHE A 108 12.53 -7.61 -20.73
N ARG A 109 12.65 -8.25 -19.57
CA ARG A 109 12.80 -9.69 -19.44
C ARG A 109 11.44 -10.31 -19.21
N TRP A 110 11.17 -11.43 -19.87
CA TRP A 110 9.91 -12.17 -19.69
C TRP A 110 9.74 -12.69 -18.25
N ASN A 111 10.83 -12.78 -17.48
CA ASN A 111 10.90 -13.23 -16.09
C ASN A 111 11.44 -12.14 -15.13
N ALA A 112 11.15 -10.87 -15.40
CA ALA A 112 11.50 -9.76 -14.51
C ALA A 112 10.98 -10.00 -13.09
N TYR A 113 11.83 -9.76 -12.07
CA TYR A 113 11.42 -9.97 -10.69
C TYR A 113 10.35 -8.96 -10.26
N SER A 114 9.30 -9.45 -9.61
CA SER A 114 8.24 -8.65 -9.02
C SER A 114 7.88 -9.30 -7.69
N GLY A 115 7.94 -8.53 -6.60
CA GLY A 115 7.75 -9.10 -5.28
C GLY A 115 7.45 -8.10 -4.16
N ILE A 116 7.03 -8.63 -3.02
CA ILE A 116 6.69 -7.86 -1.82
C ILE A 116 7.91 -7.81 -0.91
N LEU A 117 8.35 -6.60 -0.55
CA LEU A 117 9.47 -6.38 0.35
C LEU A 117 9.05 -6.29 1.83
N GLY A 118 7.76 -6.15 2.09
CA GLY A 118 7.19 -6.17 3.42
C GLY A 118 5.72 -5.74 3.43
N ILE A 119 5.01 -6.15 4.46
CA ILE A 119 3.61 -5.88 4.75
C ILE A 119 3.55 -5.12 6.08
N TRP A 120 2.70 -4.11 6.17
CA TRP A 120 2.55 -3.29 7.36
C TRP A 120 2.33 -4.15 8.62
N HIS A 121 3.16 -3.92 9.64
CA HIS A 121 3.23 -4.73 10.85
C HIS A 121 3.07 -3.89 12.12
N GLU A 122 4.02 -3.00 12.39
CA GLU A 122 4.07 -2.23 13.63
C GLU A 122 4.88 -0.93 13.47
N TRP A 123 4.78 -0.05 14.44
CA TRP A 123 5.61 1.15 14.55
C TRP A 123 6.93 0.85 15.28
N GLU A 124 7.99 1.55 14.89
CA GLU A 124 9.18 1.70 15.71
C GLU A 124 9.04 2.98 16.54
N LEU A 125 9.02 2.82 17.86
CA LEU A 125 8.95 3.92 18.81
C LEU A 125 10.34 4.20 19.39
N SER A 126 10.70 5.47 19.51
CA SER A 126 11.93 5.91 20.17
C SER A 126 11.64 7.17 20.97
N ASN A 127 11.95 7.18 22.27
CA ASN A 127 11.68 8.32 23.15
C ASN A 127 10.24 8.84 23.05
N TYR A 128 9.25 7.93 23.03
CA TYR A 128 7.83 8.26 22.88
C TYR A 128 7.47 9.03 21.60
N THR A 129 8.27 8.83 20.54
CA THR A 129 8.00 9.33 19.18
C THR A 129 7.92 8.19 18.18
N PHE A 130 7.02 8.31 17.21
CA PHE A 130 6.97 7.43 16.03
C PHE A 130 8.15 7.72 15.13
N LYS A 131 9.07 6.75 14.98
CA LYS A 131 10.29 6.93 14.19
C LYS A 131 10.19 6.29 12.80
N ALA A 132 9.69 5.06 12.74
CA ALA A 132 9.64 4.30 11.50
C ALA A 132 8.46 3.34 11.47
N MET A 133 8.11 2.89 10.28
CA MET A 133 7.13 1.84 10.03
C MET A 133 7.87 0.54 9.71
N TRP A 134 7.62 -0.52 10.49
CA TRP A 134 8.11 -1.85 10.17
C TRP A 134 7.16 -2.56 9.22
N MET A 135 7.71 -2.98 8.08
CA MET A 135 7.04 -3.78 7.07
C MET A 135 7.68 -5.17 7.07
N ARG A 136 6.97 -6.19 7.54
CA ARG A 136 7.50 -7.56 7.71
C ARG A 136 6.77 -8.55 6.80
N ASP A 137 7.22 -9.79 6.76
CA ASP A 137 6.55 -10.88 6.03
C ASP A 137 6.38 -10.64 4.53
N GLY A 138 7.39 -10.02 3.91
CA GLY A 138 7.51 -9.99 2.46
C GLY A 138 7.79 -11.39 1.88
N ASP A 139 8.18 -11.43 0.61
CA ASP A 139 8.47 -12.67 -0.09
C ASP A 139 9.64 -13.41 0.56
N SER A 140 9.61 -14.75 0.49
CA SER A 140 10.71 -15.60 0.95
C SER A 140 12.02 -15.20 0.28
N CYS A 141 13.07 -15.11 1.11
CA CYS A 141 14.41 -14.74 0.72
C CYS A 141 15.41 -15.60 1.49
N ARG A 142 15.80 -16.73 0.89
CA ARG A 142 16.62 -17.78 1.51
C ARG A 142 15.95 -18.31 2.79
N THR A 143 16.49 -17.99 3.97
CA THR A 143 16.05 -18.48 5.28
C THR A 143 15.09 -17.53 6.00
N ARG A 144 14.86 -16.33 5.47
CA ARG A 144 14.02 -15.30 6.10
C ARG A 144 13.07 -14.69 5.07
N SER A 145 11.98 -14.10 5.55
CA SER A 145 11.13 -13.25 4.71
C SER A 145 11.79 -11.89 4.52
N ARG A 146 11.58 -11.27 3.35
CA ARG A 146 11.99 -9.87 3.15
C ARG A 146 11.28 -8.97 4.17
N GLN A 147 12.00 -7.97 4.65
CA GLN A 147 11.47 -6.96 5.55
C GLN A 147 12.00 -5.58 5.17
N SER A 148 11.19 -4.56 5.40
CA SER A 148 11.52 -3.17 5.09
C SER A 148 11.24 -2.28 6.29
N LYS A 149 12.16 -1.37 6.59
CA LYS A 149 11.99 -0.30 7.56
C LYS A 149 11.77 1.00 6.79
N VAL A 150 10.64 1.66 7.03
CA VAL A 150 10.30 2.94 6.37
C VAL A 150 10.42 4.07 7.39
N GLU A 151 11.44 4.91 7.25
CA GLU A 151 11.63 6.10 8.07
C GLU A 151 10.85 7.27 7.48
N LEU A 152 10.15 8.01 8.36
CA LEU A 152 9.36 9.17 7.96
C LEU A 152 10.22 10.44 8.09
N ALA A 153 10.35 11.18 7.00
CA ALA A 153 11.11 12.44 6.95
C ALA A 153 10.21 13.61 6.56
N CYS A 154 10.51 14.80 7.10
CA CYS A 154 9.87 16.03 6.65
C CYS A 154 10.29 16.34 5.22
N GLY A 155 9.33 16.61 4.35
CA GLY A 155 9.57 17.01 2.97
C GLY A 155 8.44 17.88 2.42
N SER A 156 8.68 18.54 1.30
CA SER A 156 7.70 19.45 0.67
C SER A 156 6.55 18.73 -0.04
N SER A 157 6.72 17.44 -0.36
CA SER A 157 5.76 16.62 -1.10
C SER A 157 5.73 15.20 -0.54
N HIS A 158 4.62 14.48 -0.71
CA HIS A 158 4.56 13.05 -0.43
C HIS A 158 5.33 12.26 -1.49
N ARG A 159 6.50 11.71 -1.15
CA ARG A 159 7.28 10.89 -2.09
C ARG A 159 8.19 9.91 -1.37
N LEU A 160 8.47 8.79 -2.03
CA LEU A 160 9.55 7.90 -1.64
C LEU A 160 10.87 8.54 -2.09
N ALA A 161 11.72 8.94 -1.14
CA ALA A 161 12.90 9.76 -1.40
C ALA A 161 14.16 8.91 -1.62
N HIS A 162 14.30 7.81 -0.88
CA HIS A 162 15.46 6.93 -0.97
C HIS A 162 15.11 5.49 -0.63
N VAL A 163 15.75 4.54 -1.29
CA VAL A 163 15.66 3.11 -0.99
C VAL A 163 17.06 2.51 -0.97
N SER A 164 17.35 1.68 0.02
CA SER A 164 18.62 0.94 0.12
C SER A 164 18.39 -0.48 0.64
N GLU A 165 19.29 -1.40 0.29
CA GLU A 165 19.36 -2.75 0.85
C GLU A 165 20.63 -2.87 1.71
N PRO A 166 20.61 -2.37 2.97
CA PRO A 166 21.78 -2.40 3.85
C PRO A 166 22.27 -3.81 4.18
N SER A 167 21.37 -4.80 4.15
CA SER A 167 21.74 -6.21 4.28
C SER A 167 20.78 -7.06 3.45
N THR A 168 21.23 -8.23 3.00
CA THR A 168 20.44 -9.11 2.12
C THR A 168 19.04 -9.35 2.68
N CYS A 169 18.01 -9.09 1.87
CA CYS A 169 16.59 -9.21 2.20
C CYS A 169 16.05 -8.18 3.23
N VAL A 170 16.84 -7.17 3.62
CA VAL A 170 16.45 -6.11 4.55
C VAL A 170 16.60 -4.77 3.85
N TYR A 171 15.49 -4.06 3.74
CA TYR A 171 15.42 -2.80 3.03
C TYR A 171 15.22 -1.63 4.00
N ALA A 172 15.84 -0.50 3.71
CA ALA A 172 15.63 0.76 4.40
C ALA A 172 15.13 1.80 3.40
N LEU A 173 13.96 2.36 3.68
CA LEU A 173 13.27 3.33 2.85
C LEU A 173 13.13 4.64 3.62
N THR A 174 13.27 5.77 2.92
CA THR A 174 12.96 7.09 3.46
C THR A 174 11.77 7.67 2.73
N PHE A 175 10.67 7.88 3.45
CA PHE A 175 9.45 8.48 2.91
C PHE A 175 9.33 9.93 3.38
N GLU A 176 9.33 10.85 2.42
CA GLU A 176 9.14 12.28 2.68
C GLU A 176 7.66 12.65 2.67
N THR A 177 7.24 13.44 3.66
CA THR A 177 5.88 13.96 3.72
C THR A 177 5.81 15.27 4.52
N PRO A 178 5.03 16.27 4.06
CA PRO A 178 4.83 17.52 4.82
C PRO A 178 4.09 17.29 6.15
N LEU A 179 3.43 16.14 6.30
CA LEU A 179 2.63 15.81 7.48
C LEU A 179 3.47 15.59 8.74
N VAL A 180 4.76 15.30 8.59
CA VAL A 180 5.67 15.04 9.72
C VAL A 180 6.63 16.19 10.01
N CYS A 181 6.42 17.35 9.40
CA CYS A 181 7.31 18.51 9.56
C CYS A 181 7.12 19.27 10.87
N HIS A 182 5.94 19.16 11.50
CA HIS A 182 5.70 19.81 12.79
C HIS A 182 6.41 19.03 13.90
N PRO A 183 7.13 19.66 14.86
CA PRO A 183 7.89 18.93 15.88
C PRO A 183 7.04 17.96 16.72
N HIS A 184 5.75 18.26 16.86
CA HIS A 184 4.80 17.46 17.65
C HIS A 184 4.00 16.45 16.82
N SER A 185 4.22 16.33 15.50
CA SER A 185 3.41 15.43 14.65
C SER A 185 3.63 13.96 15.03
N LEU A 186 4.83 13.59 15.46
CA LEU A 186 5.19 12.19 15.71
C LEU A 186 5.18 11.83 17.20
N LEU A 187 4.63 12.66 18.08
CA LEU A 187 4.50 12.33 19.50
C LEU A 187 3.47 11.21 19.71
N VAL A 188 3.78 10.24 20.56
CA VAL A 188 2.90 9.10 20.86
C VAL A 188 1.73 9.52 21.73
N TYR A 189 1.98 10.29 22.80
CA TYR A 189 0.94 10.66 23.76
C TYR A 189 -0.30 11.32 23.11
N PRO A 190 -0.17 12.36 22.25
CA PRO A 190 -1.32 12.96 21.59
C PRO A 190 -2.02 12.07 20.56
N ALA A 191 -1.35 11.02 20.06
CA ALA A 191 -1.94 10.09 19.11
C ALA A 191 -2.78 9.00 19.78
N LEU A 192 -2.61 8.80 21.10
CA LEU A 192 -3.34 7.79 21.85
C LEU A 192 -4.83 8.16 22.03
N PRO A 193 -5.74 7.16 22.06
CA PRO A 193 -7.12 7.37 22.48
C PRO A 193 -7.20 7.93 23.91
N PRO A 194 -8.23 8.71 24.27
CA PRO A 194 -8.36 9.33 25.59
C PRO A 194 -8.27 8.35 26.77
N ALA A 195 -8.85 7.15 26.63
CA ALA A 195 -8.78 6.12 27.66
C ALA A 195 -7.34 5.64 27.91
N LEU A 196 -6.52 5.52 26.86
CA LEU A 196 -5.12 5.14 26.98
C LEU A 196 -4.25 6.32 27.45
N GLN A 197 -4.60 7.56 27.12
CA GLN A 197 -3.94 8.74 27.69
C GLN A 197 -4.11 8.80 29.21
N GLN A 198 -5.33 8.62 29.71
CA GLN A 198 -5.59 8.57 31.16
C GLN A 198 -4.81 7.45 31.85
N ARG A 199 -4.71 6.28 31.20
CA ARG A 199 -3.91 5.18 31.72
C ARG A 199 -2.41 5.49 31.72
N TRP A 200 -1.91 6.21 30.70
CA TRP A 200 -0.55 6.73 30.71
C TRP A 200 -0.36 7.69 31.88
N ASP A 201 -1.24 8.68 32.05
CA ASP A 201 -1.16 9.68 33.12
C ASP A 201 -1.08 9.01 34.50
N GLN A 202 -1.88 7.96 34.72
CA GLN A 202 -1.82 7.17 35.94
C GLN A 202 -0.46 6.48 36.12
N VAL A 203 0.10 5.89 35.07
CA VAL A 203 1.42 5.23 35.13
C VAL A 203 2.54 6.22 35.45
N GLU A 204 2.48 7.44 34.92
CA GLU A 204 3.42 8.51 35.26
C GLU A 204 3.25 8.97 36.71
N GLN A 205 2.00 9.10 37.17
CA GLN A 205 1.71 9.44 38.56
C GLN A 205 2.21 8.36 39.52
N ASP A 206 1.96 7.07 39.22
CA ASP A 206 2.42 5.95 40.02
C ASP A 206 3.95 5.88 40.09
N LEU A 207 4.65 6.27 39.02
CA LEU A 207 6.11 6.37 39.01
C LEU A 207 6.58 7.54 39.89
N ALA A 208 5.92 8.70 39.79
CA ALA A 208 6.23 9.88 40.60
C ALA A 208 5.96 9.68 42.10
N ASP A 209 4.93 8.89 42.42
CA ASP A 209 4.57 8.49 43.78
C ASP A 209 5.42 7.29 44.28
N GLU A 210 6.42 6.85 43.51
CA GLU A 210 7.33 5.74 43.80
C GLU A 210 6.61 4.39 44.06
N LEU A 211 5.39 4.22 43.53
CA LEU A 211 4.61 2.99 43.64
C LEU A 211 5.09 1.89 42.67
N ILE A 212 5.76 2.30 41.59
CA ILE A 212 6.33 1.41 40.59
C ILE A 212 7.81 1.71 40.33
N THR A 213 8.54 0.70 39.89
CA THR A 213 9.95 0.85 39.47
C THR A 213 10.03 1.37 38.03
N ALA A 214 11.19 1.91 37.63
CA ALA A 214 11.45 2.31 36.24
C ALA A 214 11.22 1.16 35.23
N GLN A 215 11.60 -0.06 35.59
CA GLN A 215 11.32 -1.26 34.77
C GLN A 215 9.82 -1.56 34.69
N GLY A 216 9.09 -1.36 35.79
CA GLY A 216 7.63 -1.48 35.83
C GLY A 216 6.95 -0.47 34.91
N HIS A 217 7.40 0.78 34.94
CA HIS A 217 6.95 1.86 34.05
C HIS A 217 7.15 1.50 32.57
N GLU A 218 8.36 1.09 32.18
CA GLU A 218 8.64 0.67 30.79
C GLU A 218 7.74 -0.48 30.34
N LYS A 219 7.51 -1.47 31.21
CA LYS A 219 6.65 -2.62 30.92
C LYS A 219 5.18 -2.21 30.77
N LEU A 220 4.69 -1.33 31.63
CA LEU A 220 3.30 -0.83 31.58
C LEU A 220 3.06 0.01 30.33
N LEU A 221 4.01 0.90 29.98
CA LEU A 221 3.93 1.67 28.74
C LEU A 221 4.00 0.79 27.49
N ARG A 222 4.85 -0.24 27.51
CA ARG A 222 4.89 -1.21 26.40
C ARG A 222 3.54 -1.90 26.21
N ALA A 223 2.94 -2.40 27.28
CA ALA A 223 1.61 -3.02 27.22
C ALA A 223 0.54 -2.02 26.71
N LEU A 224 0.63 -0.75 27.11
CA LEU A 224 -0.25 0.31 26.61
C LEU A 224 -0.10 0.53 25.10
N PHE A 225 1.13 0.47 24.56
CA PHE A 225 1.37 0.59 23.11
C PHE A 225 0.94 -0.65 22.33
N GLU A 226 1.01 -1.82 22.94
CA GLU A 226 0.45 -3.06 22.38
C GLU A 226 -1.08 -2.96 22.32
N ASP A 227 -1.74 -2.49 23.40
CA ASP A 227 -3.19 -2.24 23.43
C ASP A 227 -3.64 -1.18 22.42
N ALA A 228 -2.80 -0.16 22.17
CA ALA A 228 -3.04 0.84 21.13
C ALA A 228 -2.84 0.32 19.69
N GLY A 229 -2.31 -0.90 19.55
CA GLY A 229 -1.95 -1.50 18.27
C GLY A 229 -0.75 -0.84 17.59
N TYR A 230 0.13 -0.18 18.35
CA TYR A 230 1.35 0.44 17.83
C TYR A 230 2.51 -0.55 17.79
N LEU A 231 2.59 -1.44 18.77
CA LEU A 231 3.57 -2.51 18.88
C LEU A 231 2.87 -3.86 18.80
N LYS A 232 3.59 -4.88 18.33
CA LYS A 232 3.10 -6.26 18.34
C LYS A 232 3.71 -7.02 19.51
N THR A 233 2.93 -7.96 20.04
CA THR A 233 3.43 -8.86 21.10
C THR A 233 4.52 -9.77 20.52
N PRO A 234 5.50 -10.20 21.33
CA PRO A 234 6.52 -11.14 20.88
C PRO A 234 5.93 -12.41 20.26
N GLU A 235 4.82 -12.91 20.82
CA GLU A 235 4.11 -14.09 20.32
C GLU A 235 3.53 -13.85 18.92
N GLU A 236 2.95 -12.69 18.64
CA GLU A 236 2.48 -12.34 17.28
C GLU A 236 3.65 -12.12 16.31
N SER A 237 4.81 -11.68 16.80
CA SER A 237 6.01 -11.49 15.97
C SER A 237 6.73 -12.79 15.60
N GLU A 238 6.58 -13.86 16.40
CA GLU A 238 7.20 -15.17 16.18
C GLU A 238 6.24 -16.20 15.58
N SER A 239 4.93 -16.12 15.88
CA SER A 239 3.91 -17.09 15.40
C SER A 239 3.61 -17.04 13.89
N VAL A 240 4.29 -16.19 13.12
CA VAL A 240 4.15 -16.14 11.65
C VAL A 240 5.22 -17.00 10.94
N GLN A 241 6.17 -17.60 11.67
CA GLN A 241 6.96 -18.72 11.14
C GLN A 241 6.14 -20.02 11.21
N GLU A 242 5.60 -20.42 10.05
CA GLU A 242 4.92 -21.71 9.80
C GLU A 242 3.84 -22.09 10.85
N GLY A 243 2.78 -21.29 10.94
CA GLY A 243 1.69 -21.63 11.84
C GLY A 243 0.44 -20.79 11.72
N GLY A 244 0.11 -20.28 10.52
CA GLY A 244 -1.20 -19.68 10.30
C GLY A 244 -2.27 -20.70 10.73
N ALA A 245 -3.14 -20.30 11.66
CA ALA A 245 -4.33 -21.07 12.01
C ALA A 245 -5.06 -21.36 10.72
N LYS A 246 -4.83 -22.56 10.16
CA LYS A 246 -5.43 -22.98 8.91
C LYS A 246 -6.92 -22.97 9.18
N ALA A 247 -7.65 -22.08 8.52
CA ALA A 247 -9.06 -22.35 8.25
C ALA A 247 -9.11 -23.82 7.78
N PRO A 248 -9.89 -24.69 8.43
CA PRO A 248 -9.86 -26.11 8.11
C PRO A 248 -10.18 -26.28 6.63
N VAL A 249 -9.16 -26.65 5.85
CA VAL A 249 -9.31 -26.93 4.43
C VAL A 249 -9.98 -28.29 4.36
N PHE A 250 -11.30 -28.30 4.26
CA PHE A 250 -12.06 -29.53 4.11
C PHE A 250 -11.81 -30.09 2.70
N GLN A 251 -11.26 -31.29 2.62
CA GLN A 251 -10.99 -31.97 1.35
C GLN A 251 -12.28 -32.45 0.64
N THR A 252 -13.37 -32.59 1.38
CA THR A 252 -14.69 -33.06 0.91
C THR A 252 -15.82 -32.25 1.54
N LEU A 253 -16.97 -32.22 0.86
CA LEU A 253 -18.18 -31.53 1.32
C LEU A 253 -18.73 -32.20 2.59
N GLU A 254 -18.60 -33.51 2.70
CA GLU A 254 -19.03 -34.31 3.85
C GLU A 254 -18.28 -33.89 5.11
N ASN A 255 -16.94 -33.77 5.04
CA ASN A 255 -16.11 -33.35 6.17
C ASN A 255 -16.44 -31.91 6.62
N CYS A 256 -16.73 -31.02 5.66
CA CYS A 256 -17.18 -29.66 5.96
C CYS A 256 -18.54 -29.65 6.68
N SER A 257 -19.48 -30.49 6.23
CA SER A 257 -20.83 -30.56 6.79
C SER A 257 -20.84 -31.11 8.22
N GLU A 258 -19.97 -32.09 8.50
CA GLU A 258 -19.83 -32.68 9.83
C GLU A 258 -19.17 -31.70 10.81
N ALA A 259 -18.09 -31.04 10.38
CA ALA A 259 -17.45 -29.99 11.17
C ALA A 259 -18.40 -28.82 11.46
N HIS A 260 -19.23 -28.42 10.49
CA HIS A 260 -20.24 -27.39 10.69
C HIS A 260 -21.31 -27.82 11.72
N LYS A 261 -21.76 -29.10 11.68
CA LYS A 261 -22.67 -29.64 12.68
C LYS A 261 -22.05 -29.59 14.07
N GLU A 262 -20.80 -30.01 14.22
CA GLU A 262 -20.12 -30.03 15.52
C GLU A 262 -19.89 -28.62 16.07
N LEU A 263 -19.43 -27.70 15.21
CA LEU A 263 -19.29 -26.28 15.55
C LEU A 263 -20.63 -25.68 16.01
N SER A 264 -21.72 -26.00 15.32
CA SER A 264 -23.05 -25.49 15.68
C SER A 264 -23.53 -25.99 17.06
N LYS A 265 -23.18 -27.23 17.44
CA LYS A 265 -23.47 -27.76 18.78
C LYS A 265 -22.64 -27.03 19.83
N GLU A 266 -21.37 -26.81 19.56
CA GLU A 266 -20.47 -26.14 20.50
C GLU A 266 -20.88 -24.67 20.73
N ILE A 267 -21.27 -23.96 19.67
CA ILE A 267 -21.85 -22.61 19.79
C ILE A 267 -23.10 -22.62 20.68
N ARG A 268 -24.00 -23.60 20.52
CA ARG A 268 -25.19 -23.71 21.39
C ARG A 268 -24.80 -23.97 22.86
N ARG A 269 -23.81 -24.84 23.09
CA ARG A 269 -23.29 -25.15 24.43
C ARG A 269 -22.71 -23.91 25.09
N LEU A 270 -21.82 -23.19 24.40
CA LEU A 270 -21.20 -21.96 24.90
C LEU A 270 -22.23 -20.86 25.17
N ARG A 271 -23.23 -20.70 24.29
CA ARG A 271 -24.35 -19.76 24.53
C ARG A 271 -25.14 -20.10 25.78
N SER A 272 -25.40 -21.38 26.03
CA SER A 272 -26.06 -21.84 27.27
C SER A 272 -25.24 -21.46 28.50
N VAL A 273 -23.93 -21.71 28.48
CA VAL A 273 -23.01 -21.35 29.58
C VAL A 273 -22.97 -19.84 29.81
N LEU A 274 -22.83 -19.04 28.74
CA LEU A 274 -22.83 -17.58 28.85
C LEU A 274 -24.15 -17.05 29.45
N THR A 275 -25.27 -17.66 29.06
CA THR A 275 -26.60 -17.29 29.59
C THR A 275 -26.73 -17.67 31.07
N GLN A 276 -26.22 -18.83 31.49
CA GLN A 276 -26.20 -19.26 32.90
C GLN A 276 -25.38 -18.32 33.78
N HIS A 277 -24.29 -17.75 33.24
CA HIS A 277 -23.42 -16.82 33.97
C HIS A 277 -23.78 -15.34 33.76
N GLY A 278 -24.87 -15.02 33.07
CA GLY A 278 -25.33 -13.65 32.86
C GLY A 278 -24.38 -12.78 32.02
N ILE A 279 -23.54 -13.39 31.17
CA ILE A 279 -22.56 -12.68 30.34
C ILE A 279 -23.22 -12.30 29.00
N PRO A 280 -23.36 -10.99 28.69
CA PRO A 280 -23.95 -10.56 27.43
C PRO A 280 -23.04 -10.89 26.24
N TYR A 281 -23.61 -11.43 25.15
CA TYR A 281 -22.91 -11.65 23.89
C TYR A 281 -23.76 -11.19 22.69
N THR A 282 -23.13 -10.57 21.69
CA THR A 282 -23.78 -10.11 20.46
C THR A 282 -23.53 -11.11 19.31
N LYS A 283 -24.50 -11.25 18.39
CA LYS A 283 -24.31 -12.01 17.15
C LYS A 283 -23.45 -11.19 16.17
N PRO A 284 -22.45 -11.79 15.50
CA PRO A 284 -21.96 -11.26 14.24
C PRO A 284 -23.09 -11.28 13.21
N ALA A 285 -23.26 -10.19 12.46
CA ALA A 285 -24.28 -10.08 11.42
C ALA A 285 -24.06 -11.16 10.34
N GLU A 286 -25.06 -12.01 10.12
CA GLU A 286 -25.09 -12.95 9.00
C GLU A 286 -25.26 -12.16 7.71
N THR A 287 -24.23 -12.17 6.86
CA THR A 287 -24.33 -11.79 5.44
C THR A 287 -25.28 -12.76 4.74
N SER A 288 -26.46 -12.27 4.37
CA SER A 288 -27.43 -12.99 3.55
C SER A 288 -26.86 -13.26 2.15
N SER A 289 -26.72 -14.53 1.79
CA SER A 289 -26.48 -14.99 0.42
C SER A 289 -27.73 -14.78 -0.45
N PRO A 290 -27.59 -14.57 -1.77
CA PRO A 290 -28.69 -14.18 -2.65
C PRO A 290 -29.59 -15.38 -3.00
N GLU A 291 -30.90 -15.21 -2.85
CA GLU A 291 -31.87 -16.18 -3.35
C GLU A 291 -31.90 -16.17 -4.89
N HIS A 292 -31.60 -17.34 -5.44
CA HIS A 292 -31.73 -17.70 -6.85
C HIS A 292 -33.22 -17.87 -7.19
N MET A 293 -33.82 -16.91 -7.90
CA MET A 293 -35.13 -17.09 -8.52
C MET A 293 -35.01 -17.97 -9.78
N GLY A 294 -35.48 -19.21 -9.68
CA GLY A 294 -35.78 -20.05 -10.83
C GLY A 294 -37.11 -19.66 -11.52
N PRO A 295 -37.29 -19.98 -12.80
CA PRO A 295 -38.33 -19.40 -13.65
C PRO A 295 -39.69 -20.07 -13.43
N LYS A 296 -40.75 -19.27 -13.24
CA LYS A 296 -42.14 -19.71 -13.35
C LYS A 296 -42.71 -19.24 -14.68
N THR A 297 -43.07 -20.20 -15.52
CA THR A 297 -43.91 -20.04 -16.72
C THR A 297 -45.30 -19.52 -16.35
N PRO A 298 -45.85 -18.51 -17.06
CA PRO A 298 -47.24 -18.10 -16.90
C PRO A 298 -48.12 -18.85 -17.90
N THR A 299 -49.15 -19.52 -17.38
CA THR A 299 -50.25 -20.09 -18.14
C THR A 299 -51.19 -18.96 -18.60
N ASP A 300 -51.56 -19.04 -19.88
CA ASP A 300 -52.51 -18.19 -20.58
C ASP A 300 -53.94 -18.36 -20.03
N GLY A 301 -54.74 -17.29 -20.02
CA GLY A 301 -56.05 -17.27 -19.37
C GLY A 301 -56.78 -15.93 -19.31
N THR A 302 -57.10 -15.41 -20.49
CA THR A 302 -58.36 -14.70 -20.83
C THR A 302 -58.57 -13.24 -20.40
N ALA A 303 -58.89 -12.45 -21.43
CA ALA A 303 -59.27 -11.05 -21.46
C ALA A 303 -60.72 -10.78 -21.05
N GLU A 304 -60.97 -9.61 -20.45
CA GLU A 304 -62.06 -8.69 -20.82
C GLU A 304 -61.99 -7.39 -19.99
N GLN A 305 -61.69 -6.25 -20.61
CA GLN A 305 -62.56 -5.06 -20.68
C GLN A 305 -61.80 -3.80 -21.12
N LEU A 306 -62.25 -3.28 -22.28
CA LEU A 306 -62.06 -1.97 -22.91
C LEU A 306 -60.72 -1.68 -23.60
#